data_AF-A0A223HVX0-F1
#
_entry.id   AF-A0A223HVX0-F1
#
_cell.length_a   1.000
_cell.length_b   1.000
_cell.length_c   1.000
_cell.angle_alpha   90.00
_cell.angle_beta   90.00
_cell.angle_gamma   90.00
#
_symmetry.space_group_name_H-M   'P 1'
#
loop_
_entity.id
_entity.type
_entity.pdbx_description
1 polymer ?
#
loop_
_entity_poly.entity_id
_entity_poly.type
_entity_poly.pdbx_seq_one_letter_code
_entity_poly.pdbx_strand_id
1 'polypeptide(L)'
;MNIDSKTPFVIGASDGCLSNLGVNAIKPGNAAVTIGTSVAIRIMSDKLKCDEKERVFSYVLTENHYVVGGAVNNGGVAFRWFIDNFASDEVKMAKKLSIDIYDYVIEKASEVPAGSLGLLFLPYILGERAPYWNANAKGAFFGINIKMVSLTKEYKPSDTNHKVYEDMFEVFQCLYESIKQYF
;
A
#
# COMPACT_ATOMS: atom_id res chain seq x y z
N MET A 1 -11.48 -9.42 -35.01
CA MET A 1 -10.82 -10.44 -34.16
C MET A 1 -10.69 -11.82 -34.82
N ASN A 2 -11.28 -12.08 -36.01
CA ASN A 2 -11.15 -13.37 -36.73
C ASN A 2 -11.37 -14.61 -35.85
N ILE A 3 -12.40 -14.56 -34.99
CA ILE A 3 -12.82 -15.66 -34.11
C ILE A 3 -14.09 -16.30 -34.65
N ASP A 4 -14.35 -17.54 -34.24
CA ASP A 4 -15.55 -18.29 -34.60
C ASP A 4 -16.81 -17.55 -34.13
N SER A 5 -17.86 -17.50 -34.98
CA SER A 5 -19.11 -16.80 -34.69
C SER A 5 -19.91 -17.40 -33.54
N LYS A 6 -19.61 -18.65 -33.14
CA LYS A 6 -20.18 -19.33 -31.97
C LYS A 6 -19.37 -19.10 -30.70
N THR A 7 -18.25 -18.37 -30.75
CA THR A 7 -17.45 -18.07 -29.57
C THR A 7 -18.30 -17.31 -28.55
N PRO A 8 -18.49 -17.82 -27.34
CA PRO A 8 -19.35 -17.17 -26.36
C PRO A 8 -18.74 -15.85 -25.89
N PHE A 9 -19.60 -14.85 -25.73
CA PHE A 9 -19.25 -13.61 -25.06
C PHE A 9 -19.51 -13.74 -23.55
N VAL A 10 -18.50 -13.43 -22.74
CA VAL A 10 -18.61 -13.41 -21.28
C VAL A 10 -18.64 -11.94 -20.83
N ILE A 11 -19.73 -11.54 -20.15
CA ILE A 11 -19.92 -10.15 -19.71
C ILE A 11 -18.85 -9.67 -18.72
N GLY A 12 -18.20 -10.60 -18.02
CA GLY A 12 -17.19 -10.32 -17.01
C GLY A 12 -17.79 -9.86 -15.68
N ALA A 13 -16.97 -9.20 -14.87
CA ALA A 13 -17.34 -8.60 -13.60
C ALA A 13 -16.36 -7.44 -13.29
N SER A 14 -16.50 -6.80 -12.14
CA SER A 14 -15.61 -5.69 -11.75
C SER A 14 -14.17 -6.16 -11.53
N ASP A 15 -13.23 -5.25 -11.76
CA ASP A 15 -11.80 -5.48 -11.56
C ASP A 15 -11.46 -5.96 -10.14
N GLY A 16 -12.05 -5.35 -9.11
CA GLY A 16 -11.81 -5.68 -7.70
C GLY A 16 -12.27 -7.09 -7.35
N CYS A 17 -13.45 -7.50 -7.85
CA CYS A 17 -13.95 -8.84 -7.61
C CYS A 17 -13.16 -9.90 -8.38
N LEU A 18 -12.86 -9.65 -9.65
CA LEU A 18 -12.06 -10.56 -10.47
C LEU A 18 -10.61 -10.64 -10.00
N SER A 19 -10.02 -9.56 -9.47
CA SER A 19 -8.68 -9.60 -8.88
C SER A 19 -8.65 -10.51 -7.66
N ASN A 20 -9.67 -10.44 -6.81
CA ASN A 20 -9.78 -11.27 -5.61
C ASN A 20 -9.97 -12.76 -5.97
N LEU A 21 -10.80 -13.04 -6.98
CA LEU A 21 -10.99 -14.38 -7.54
C LEU A 21 -9.71 -14.90 -8.20
N GLY A 22 -9.04 -14.07 -9.00
CA GLY A 22 -7.86 -14.44 -9.79
C GLY A 22 -6.65 -14.85 -8.96
N VAL A 23 -6.54 -14.37 -7.72
CA VAL A 23 -5.50 -14.78 -6.75
C VAL A 23 -5.97 -15.86 -5.78
N ASN A 24 -7.16 -16.45 -6.00
CA ASN A 24 -7.76 -17.48 -5.16
C ASN A 24 -8.03 -17.03 -3.70
N ALA A 25 -8.23 -15.73 -3.47
CA ALA A 25 -8.59 -15.16 -2.15
C ALA A 25 -10.09 -15.26 -1.88
N ILE A 26 -10.69 -16.41 -2.19
CA ILE A 26 -12.15 -16.64 -2.12
C ILE A 26 -12.60 -17.41 -0.87
N LYS A 27 -11.64 -17.91 -0.08
CA LYS A 27 -11.92 -18.64 1.16
C LYS A 27 -11.87 -17.68 2.36
N PRO A 28 -12.67 -17.93 3.41
CA PRO A 28 -12.50 -17.26 4.69
C PRO A 28 -11.05 -17.37 5.19
N GLY A 29 -10.54 -16.32 5.83
CA GLY A 29 -9.14 -16.21 6.24
C GLY A 29 -8.16 -15.69 5.16
N ASN A 30 -8.54 -15.69 3.88
CA ASN A 30 -7.68 -15.19 2.81
C ASN A 30 -7.97 -13.71 2.51
N ALA A 31 -6.91 -12.91 2.38
CA ALA A 31 -6.99 -11.53 1.88
C ALA A 31 -6.20 -11.40 0.58
N ALA A 32 -6.78 -10.72 -0.41
CA ALA A 32 -6.03 -10.21 -1.55
C ALA A 32 -5.53 -8.81 -1.23
N VAL A 33 -4.22 -8.62 -1.37
CA VAL A 33 -3.57 -7.32 -1.26
C VAL A 33 -2.96 -6.98 -2.61
N THR A 34 -3.44 -5.90 -3.22
CA THR A 34 -2.87 -5.36 -4.46
C THR A 34 -2.18 -4.06 -4.15
N ILE A 35 -0.86 -4.00 -4.41
CA ILE A 35 -0.04 -2.80 -4.20
C ILE A 35 0.47 -2.34 -5.56
N GLY A 36 0.04 -1.16 -5.99
CA GLY A 36 0.56 -0.45 -7.15
C GLY A 36 0.71 1.03 -6.81
N THR A 37 0.35 1.94 -7.72
CA THR A 37 0.26 3.38 -7.43
C THR A 37 -0.58 3.65 -6.17
N SER A 38 -1.70 2.94 -6.07
CA SER A 38 -2.58 2.88 -4.91
C SER A 38 -2.65 1.44 -4.40
N VAL A 39 -3.33 1.22 -3.28
CA VAL A 39 -3.46 -0.06 -2.63
C VAL A 39 -4.94 -0.46 -2.54
N ALA A 40 -5.20 -1.75 -2.62
CA ALA A 40 -6.48 -2.32 -2.22
C ALA A 40 -6.29 -3.57 -1.39
N ILE A 41 -7.02 -3.66 -0.28
CA ILE A 41 -7.12 -4.86 0.55
C ILE A 41 -8.54 -5.36 0.47
N ARG A 42 -8.71 -6.64 0.14
CA ARG A 42 -10.02 -7.25 -0.06
C ARG A 42 -10.06 -8.66 0.50
N ILE A 43 -11.24 -9.06 0.95
CA ILE A 43 -11.57 -10.41 1.38
C ILE A 43 -12.88 -10.83 0.71
N MET A 44 -13.15 -12.13 0.69
CA MET A 44 -14.45 -12.67 0.28
C MET A 44 -15.30 -12.97 1.51
N SER A 45 -16.58 -12.63 1.46
CA SER A 45 -17.60 -13.00 2.45
C SER A 45 -18.77 -13.71 1.78
N ASP A 46 -19.39 -14.65 2.50
CA ASP A 46 -20.60 -15.37 2.08
C ASP A 46 -21.89 -14.56 2.31
N LYS A 47 -21.77 -13.42 3.00
CA LYS A 47 -22.89 -12.55 3.39
C LYS A 47 -22.54 -11.10 3.13
N LEU A 48 -23.56 -10.30 2.86
CA LEU A 48 -23.40 -8.85 2.82
C LEU A 48 -22.86 -8.34 4.16
N LYS A 49 -21.77 -7.57 4.12
CA LYS A 49 -21.20 -6.92 5.29
C LYS A 49 -21.33 -5.41 5.15
N CYS A 50 -21.83 -4.77 6.19
CA CYS A 50 -21.87 -3.32 6.29
C CYS A 50 -21.02 -2.92 7.49
N ASP A 51 -19.96 -2.14 7.27
CA ASP A 51 -19.20 -1.56 8.37
C ASP A 51 -19.96 -0.35 8.92
N GLU A 52 -20.33 -0.37 10.20
CA GLU A 52 -21.09 0.71 10.85
C GLU A 52 -20.37 2.06 10.77
N LYS A 53 -19.05 2.05 10.66
CA LYS A 53 -18.20 3.24 10.51
C LYS A 53 -17.93 3.60 9.06
N GLU A 54 -18.51 2.88 8.10
CA GLU A 54 -18.40 3.11 6.66
C GLU A 54 -16.94 3.14 6.14
N ARG A 55 -16.02 2.44 6.81
CA ARG A 55 -14.59 2.48 6.45
C ARG A 55 -14.28 1.63 5.22
N VAL A 56 -15.11 0.64 4.93
CA VAL A 56 -14.90 -0.37 3.87
C VAL A 56 -16.14 -0.55 3.01
N PHE A 57 -15.94 -0.89 1.74
CA PHE A 57 -17.00 -1.25 0.82
C PHE A 57 -17.35 -2.73 0.94
N SER A 58 -18.54 -3.12 0.45
CA SER A 58 -18.95 -4.51 0.23
C SER A 58 -19.66 -4.63 -1.12
N TYR A 59 -18.97 -5.19 -2.10
CA TYR A 59 -19.47 -5.35 -3.48
C TYR A 59 -20.00 -6.75 -3.74
N VAL A 60 -21.13 -6.85 -4.43
CA VAL A 60 -21.72 -8.13 -4.84
C VAL A 60 -20.90 -8.73 -5.99
N LEU A 61 -20.47 -9.98 -5.85
CA LEU A 61 -19.91 -10.79 -6.94
C LEU A 61 -20.92 -11.82 -7.43
N THR A 62 -21.54 -12.57 -6.51
CA THR A 62 -22.68 -13.45 -6.80
C THR A 62 -23.72 -13.31 -5.69
N GLU A 63 -24.85 -14.01 -5.81
CA GLU A 63 -25.91 -14.04 -4.78
C GLU A 63 -25.38 -14.35 -3.36
N ASN A 64 -24.35 -15.19 -3.28
CA ASN A 64 -23.77 -15.67 -2.02
C ASN A 64 -22.30 -15.26 -1.83
N HIS A 65 -21.79 -14.32 -2.62
CA HIS A 65 -20.38 -13.90 -2.54
C HIS A 65 -20.25 -12.39 -2.65
N TYR A 66 -19.60 -11.81 -1.64
CA TYR A 66 -19.42 -10.38 -1.47
C TYR A 66 -17.94 -10.08 -1.26
N VAL A 67 -17.42 -9.12 -2.00
CA VAL A 67 -16.04 -8.65 -1.86
C VAL A 67 -16.01 -7.44 -0.95
N VAL A 68 -15.47 -7.63 0.24
CA VAL A 68 -15.38 -6.60 1.29
C VAL A 68 -13.96 -6.07 1.31
N GLY A 69 -13.78 -4.75 1.33
CA GLY A 69 -12.43 -4.20 1.29
C GLY A 69 -12.33 -2.69 1.38
N GLY A 70 -11.09 -2.22 1.43
CA GLY A 70 -10.76 -0.81 1.42
C GLY A 70 -9.82 -0.47 0.28
N ALA A 71 -10.03 0.70 -0.30
CA ALA A 71 -9.09 1.28 -1.24
C ALA A 71 -8.29 2.38 -0.53
N VAL A 72 -6.97 2.33 -0.66
CA VAL A 72 -5.99 3.21 -0.03
C VAL A 72 -5.26 3.95 -1.14
N ASN A 73 -5.26 5.28 -1.10
CA ASN A 73 -4.70 6.12 -2.16
C ASN A 73 -3.17 6.05 -2.19
N ASN A 74 -2.56 6.03 -1.01
CA ASN A 74 -1.13 6.23 -0.85
C ASN A 74 -0.40 4.89 -0.85
N GLY A 75 -0.30 4.29 -2.03
CA GLY A 75 0.52 3.11 -2.31
C GLY A 75 1.94 3.48 -2.70
N GLY A 76 2.44 2.87 -3.78
CA GLY A 76 3.74 3.21 -4.38
C GLY A 76 3.88 4.67 -4.81
N VAL A 77 2.77 5.42 -4.95
CA VAL A 77 2.82 6.86 -5.23
C VAL A 77 3.46 7.66 -4.10
N ALA A 78 3.24 7.27 -2.84
CA ALA A 78 3.87 7.93 -1.69
C ALA A 78 5.38 7.65 -1.68
N PHE A 79 5.77 6.42 -2.04
CA PHE A 79 7.16 6.06 -2.17
C PHE A 79 7.84 6.82 -3.33
N ARG A 80 7.22 6.88 -4.51
CA ARG A 80 7.74 7.68 -5.62
C ARG A 80 7.87 9.16 -5.24
N TRP A 81 6.86 9.73 -4.59
CA TRP A 81 6.90 11.10 -4.10
C TRP A 81 8.11 11.34 -3.18
N PHE A 82 8.42 10.41 -2.29
CA PHE A 82 9.60 10.53 -1.45
C PHE A 82 10.89 10.53 -2.26
N ILE A 83 11.06 9.59 -3.20
CA ILE A 83 12.25 9.53 -4.06
C ILE A 83 12.44 10.86 -4.81
N ASP A 84 11.37 11.33 -5.45
CA ASP A 84 11.39 12.52 -6.29
C ASP A 84 11.76 13.80 -5.51
N ASN A 85 11.45 13.87 -4.21
CA ASN A 85 11.58 15.09 -3.41
C ASN A 85 12.73 15.05 -2.38
N PHE A 86 13.14 13.86 -1.93
CA PHE A 86 14.10 13.72 -0.83
C PHE A 86 15.32 12.87 -1.16
N ALA A 87 15.27 12.00 -2.18
CA ALA A 87 16.32 11.02 -2.48
C ALA A 87 17.23 11.43 -3.66
N SER A 88 17.53 12.73 -3.80
CA SER A 88 18.21 13.24 -5.00
C SER A 88 19.64 12.72 -5.16
N ASP A 89 20.32 12.40 -4.06
CA ASP A 89 21.68 11.85 -4.08
C ASP A 89 21.66 10.34 -4.36
N GLU A 90 20.67 9.63 -3.84
CA GLU A 90 20.39 8.23 -4.17
C GLU A 90 20.09 8.07 -5.66
N VAL A 91 19.31 8.98 -6.26
CA VAL A 91 19.05 9.00 -7.71
C VAL A 91 20.34 9.12 -8.51
N LYS A 92 21.28 9.98 -8.09
CA LYS A 92 22.59 10.10 -8.76
C LYS A 92 23.42 8.84 -8.58
N MET A 93 23.42 8.26 -7.39
CA MET A 93 24.22 7.09 -7.06
C MET A 93 23.71 5.84 -7.77
N ALA A 94 22.39 5.61 -7.79
CA ALA A 94 21.77 4.51 -8.52
C ALA A 94 22.09 4.57 -10.02
N LYS A 95 22.04 5.78 -10.62
CA LYS A 95 22.47 6.00 -12.02
C LYS A 95 23.95 5.68 -12.23
N LYS A 96 24.83 6.10 -11.32
CA LYS A 96 26.27 5.84 -11.41
C LYS A 96 26.57 4.34 -11.31
N LEU A 97 25.82 3.62 -10.50
CA LEU A 97 25.95 2.18 -10.27
C LEU A 97 25.16 1.32 -11.27
N SER A 98 24.38 1.94 -12.17
CA SER A 98 23.50 1.26 -13.14
C SER A 98 22.53 0.26 -12.50
N ILE A 99 21.91 0.65 -11.39
CA ILE A 99 20.91 -0.11 -10.63
C ILE A 99 19.58 0.63 -10.60
N ASP A 100 18.49 -0.10 -10.42
CA ASP A 100 17.17 0.51 -10.26
C ASP A 100 17.11 1.36 -8.99
N ILE A 101 16.48 2.53 -9.07
CA ILE A 101 16.41 3.47 -7.96
C ILE A 101 15.59 2.91 -6.79
N TYR A 102 14.51 2.17 -7.07
CA TYR A 102 13.68 1.61 -6.02
C TYR A 102 14.44 0.53 -5.27
N ASP A 103 15.15 -0.35 -5.98
CA ASP A 103 16.01 -1.38 -5.39
C ASP A 103 17.11 -0.73 -4.52
N TYR A 104 17.77 0.30 -5.03
CA TYR A 104 18.84 1.00 -4.29
C TYR A 104 18.34 1.64 -3.00
N VAL A 105 17.18 2.33 -3.03
CA VAL A 105 16.62 2.96 -1.83
C VAL A 105 16.10 1.89 -0.87
N ILE A 106 15.52 0.78 -1.34
CA ILE A 106 15.11 -0.35 -0.48
C ILE A 106 16.33 -0.98 0.21
N GLU A 107 17.43 -1.19 -0.52
CA GLU A 107 18.67 -1.72 0.04
C GLU A 107 19.22 -0.80 1.13
N LYS A 108 19.35 0.51 0.84
CA LYS A 108 19.78 1.52 1.81
C LYS A 108 18.87 1.62 3.03
N ALA A 109 17.60 1.44 2.80
CA ALA A 109 16.63 1.39 3.85
C ALA A 109 16.90 0.15 4.72
N SER A 110 17.15 -1.04 4.15
CA SER A 110 17.31 -2.28 4.94
C SER A 110 18.42 -2.26 6.01
N GLU A 111 19.35 -1.30 5.92
CA GLU A 111 20.44 -1.08 6.89
C GLU A 111 19.94 -0.45 8.21
N VAL A 112 18.79 0.24 8.21
CA VAL A 112 18.23 0.92 9.39
C VAL A 112 17.53 -0.07 10.32
N PRO A 113 17.72 0.04 11.67
CA PRO A 113 17.04 -0.84 12.60
C PRO A 113 15.51 -0.66 12.57
N ALA A 114 14.80 -1.76 12.81
CA ALA A 114 13.35 -1.78 12.93
C ALA A 114 12.85 -0.71 13.92
N GLY A 115 11.79 0.01 13.53
CA GLY A 115 11.25 1.13 14.30
C GLY A 115 11.94 2.48 14.07
N SER A 116 12.97 2.54 13.21
CA SER A 116 13.60 3.75 12.66
C SER A 116 13.89 4.84 13.68
N LEU A 117 14.42 4.41 14.83
CA LEU A 117 14.81 5.29 15.93
C LEU A 117 13.66 6.19 16.41
N GLY A 118 12.41 5.74 16.25
CA GLY A 118 11.20 6.44 16.67
C GLY A 118 10.60 7.40 15.63
N LEU A 119 11.08 7.39 14.38
CA LEU A 119 10.44 8.14 13.29
C LEU A 119 9.12 7.48 12.91
N LEU A 120 8.08 8.29 12.73
CA LEU A 120 6.78 7.88 12.19
C LEU A 120 6.42 8.75 10.98
N PHE A 121 5.93 8.13 9.92
CA PHE A 121 5.46 8.76 8.70
C PHE A 121 3.99 8.42 8.42
N LEU A 122 3.12 9.43 8.48
CA LEU A 122 1.75 9.29 8.00
C LEU A 122 1.74 9.50 6.47
N PRO A 123 1.37 8.52 5.64
CA PRO A 123 1.57 8.60 4.20
C PRO A 123 0.45 9.32 3.45
N TYR A 124 -0.39 10.13 4.09
CA TYR A 124 -1.61 10.72 3.50
C TYR A 124 -1.35 11.88 2.51
N ILE A 125 -0.38 11.72 1.62
CA ILE A 125 0.09 12.75 0.69
C ILE A 125 -1.02 13.18 -0.27
N LEU A 126 -1.88 12.25 -0.70
CA LEU A 126 -3.00 12.50 -1.62
C LEU A 126 -4.35 12.66 -0.90
N GLY A 127 -4.35 12.92 0.42
CA GLY A 127 -5.52 12.60 1.26
C GLY A 127 -5.71 11.09 1.35
N GLU A 128 -6.79 10.62 1.97
CA GLU A 128 -7.00 9.18 2.11
C GLU A 128 -8.45 8.75 1.94
N ARG A 129 -8.64 7.58 1.31
CA ARG A 129 -9.91 6.84 1.32
C ARG A 129 -9.92 5.95 2.55
N ALA A 130 -10.03 4.63 2.39
CA ALA A 130 -10.09 3.74 3.54
C ALA A 130 -8.80 3.86 4.39
N PRO A 131 -8.91 3.82 5.72
CA PRO A 131 -10.13 3.68 6.51
C PRO A 131 -10.80 5.02 6.89
N TYR A 132 -10.20 6.17 6.55
CA TYR A 132 -10.59 7.47 7.12
C TYR A 132 -11.54 8.32 6.27
N TRP A 133 -11.58 8.07 4.96
CA TRP A 133 -12.36 8.79 3.96
C TRP A 133 -12.24 10.31 4.07
N ASN A 134 -11.01 10.78 4.24
CA ASN A 134 -10.68 12.19 4.41
C ASN A 134 -9.77 12.68 3.27
N ALA A 135 -10.38 13.34 2.29
CA ALA A 135 -9.66 13.98 1.17
C ALA A 135 -8.71 15.11 1.62
N ASN A 136 -8.92 15.67 2.81
CA ASN A 136 -8.08 16.73 3.37
C ASN A 136 -6.94 16.20 4.24
N ALA A 137 -6.83 14.88 4.46
CA ALA A 137 -5.70 14.30 5.16
C ALA A 137 -4.37 14.69 4.49
N LYS A 138 -3.32 14.83 5.29
CA LYS A 138 -1.99 15.26 4.85
C LYS A 138 -0.93 14.33 5.41
N GLY A 139 0.14 14.14 4.65
CA GLY A 139 1.29 13.41 5.15
C GLY A 139 2.06 14.21 6.20
N ALA A 140 2.69 13.51 7.13
CA ALA A 140 3.41 14.11 8.24
C ALA A 140 4.52 13.17 8.74
N PHE A 141 5.62 13.76 9.21
CA PHE A 141 6.67 13.04 9.93
C PHE A 141 6.66 13.46 11.41
N PHE A 142 6.71 12.48 12.31
CA PHE A 142 6.76 12.67 13.76
C PHE A 142 7.98 11.96 14.35
N GLY A 143 8.52 12.49 15.45
CA GLY A 143 9.62 11.83 16.18
C GLY A 143 11.03 12.17 15.71
N ILE A 144 11.18 13.18 14.85
CA ILE A 144 12.49 13.68 14.39
C ILE A 144 13.35 14.08 15.61
N ASN A 145 14.54 13.51 15.73
CA ASN A 145 15.44 13.79 16.84
C ASN A 145 16.94 13.75 16.45
N ILE A 146 17.82 14.18 17.34
CA ILE A 146 19.27 14.34 17.06
C ILE A 146 19.98 13.03 16.67
N LYS A 147 19.47 11.87 17.09
CA LYS A 147 20.03 10.57 16.67
C LYS A 147 19.87 10.36 15.17
N MET A 148 18.90 11.06 14.54
CA MET A 148 18.69 11.08 13.09
C MET A 148 19.60 12.07 12.36
N VAL A 149 20.28 13.00 13.07
CA VAL A 149 21.17 14.03 12.49
C VAL A 149 22.63 13.54 12.39
N SER A 150 23.01 12.49 13.12
CA SER A 150 24.38 11.92 13.18
C SER A 150 24.90 11.33 11.87
N LEU A 151 24.18 11.48 10.76
CA LEU A 151 24.42 10.78 9.49
C LEU A 151 24.96 11.70 8.40
N THR A 152 25.12 13.00 8.66
CA THR A 152 25.48 13.99 7.63
C THR A 152 26.84 14.65 7.77
N LYS A 153 27.62 14.39 8.85
CA LYS A 153 28.90 15.08 9.03
C LYS A 153 30.16 14.27 9.32
N GLU A 154 30.11 12.99 9.70
CA GLU A 154 31.34 12.18 9.81
C GLU A 154 31.02 10.68 10.02
N TYR A 155 30.66 9.94 8.97
CA TYR A 155 30.76 8.47 9.01
C TYR A 155 30.79 7.79 7.63
N LYS A 156 31.46 6.63 7.58
CA LYS A 156 31.72 5.73 6.44
C LYS A 156 30.54 4.77 6.17
N PRO A 157 30.47 4.09 5.01
CA PRO A 157 29.25 3.85 4.25
C PRO A 157 28.35 2.76 4.81
N SER A 158 27.29 3.17 5.49
CA SER A 158 25.99 2.51 5.58
C SER A 158 25.08 3.49 6.29
N ASP A 159 23.77 3.35 6.10
CA ASP A 159 22.72 4.00 6.87
C ASP A 159 22.32 5.39 6.37
N THR A 160 21.20 5.44 5.64
CA THR A 160 19.90 5.73 6.25
C THR A 160 18.85 6.05 5.20
N ASN A 161 17.77 5.26 5.13
CA ASN A 161 16.45 5.67 4.61
C ASN A 161 15.33 4.61 4.79
N HIS A 162 15.20 3.96 5.96
CA HIS A 162 14.03 3.12 6.27
C HIS A 162 13.10 3.90 7.20
N LYS A 163 12.00 4.41 6.64
CA LYS A 163 10.63 4.26 7.20
C LYS A 163 9.55 4.99 6.43
N VAL A 164 9.84 5.52 5.25
CA VAL A 164 8.78 5.87 4.30
C VAL A 164 7.95 4.61 3.95
N TYR A 165 8.52 3.41 4.08
CA TYR A 165 7.92 2.13 3.72
C TYR A 165 7.16 1.41 4.84
N GLU A 166 7.70 1.40 6.06
CA GLU A 166 7.07 0.64 7.15
C GLU A 166 5.83 1.37 7.70
N ASP A 167 5.72 2.69 7.60
CA ASP A 167 4.53 3.39 8.14
C ASP A 167 3.38 3.46 7.14
N MET A 168 3.59 3.02 5.89
CA MET A 168 2.47 2.57 5.06
C MET A 168 1.70 1.45 5.77
N PHE A 169 2.35 0.61 6.60
CA PHE A 169 1.69 -0.46 7.35
C PHE A 169 0.68 0.02 8.39
N GLU A 170 0.73 1.26 8.89
CA GLU A 170 -0.29 1.73 9.82
C GLU A 170 -1.67 1.82 9.14
N VAL A 171 -1.69 2.24 7.86
CA VAL A 171 -2.91 2.24 7.04
C VAL A 171 -3.39 0.81 6.78
N PHE A 172 -2.47 -0.11 6.48
CA PHE A 172 -2.79 -1.53 6.33
C PHE A 172 -3.31 -2.14 7.64
N GLN A 173 -2.74 -1.77 8.78
CA GLN A 173 -3.14 -2.26 10.09
C GLN A 173 -4.53 -1.74 10.46
N CYS A 174 -4.80 -0.45 10.31
CA CYS A 174 -6.14 0.10 10.55
C CYS A 174 -7.18 -0.50 9.60
N LEU A 175 -6.82 -0.74 8.34
CA LEU A 175 -7.71 -1.37 7.37
C LEU A 175 -7.94 -2.86 7.70
N TYR A 176 -6.87 -3.60 8.05
CA TYR A 176 -6.95 -4.97 8.55
C TYR A 176 -7.85 -5.06 9.77
N GLU A 177 -7.66 -4.20 10.77
CA GLU A 177 -8.50 -4.11 11.96
C GLU A 177 -9.98 -3.81 11.64
N SER A 178 -10.24 -3.10 10.54
CA SER A 178 -11.60 -2.79 10.08
C SER A 178 -12.28 -3.98 9.39
N ILE A 179 -11.50 -4.88 8.77
CA ILE A 179 -12.02 -6.05 8.07
C ILE A 179 -11.85 -7.35 8.83
N LYS A 180 -11.04 -7.40 9.89
CA LYS A 180 -10.67 -8.66 10.55
C LYS A 180 -11.84 -9.37 11.21
N GLN A 181 -12.85 -8.61 11.59
CA GLN A 181 -14.10 -9.12 12.14
C GLN A 181 -14.95 -9.88 11.10
N TYR A 182 -14.55 -9.85 9.83
CA TYR A 182 -15.22 -10.55 8.73
C TYR A 182 -14.43 -11.76 8.22
N PHE A 183 -13.26 -12.06 8.81
CA PHE A 183 -12.60 -13.35 8.61
C PHE A 183 -13.42 -14.50 9.22
#